data_AF-A0A1R4IJB6-F1
#
_entry.id   AF-A0A1R4IJB6-F1
#
_cell.length_a   1.000
_cell.length_b   1.000
_cell.length_c   1.000
_cell.angle_alpha   90.00
_cell.angle_beta   90.00
_cell.angle_gamma   90.00
#
_symmetry.space_group_name_H-M   'P 1'
#
loop_
_entity.id
_entity.type
_entity.pdbx_description
1 polymer ?
#
loop_
_entity_poly.entity_id
_entity_poly.type
_entity_poly.pdbx_seq_one_letter_code
_entity_poly.pdbx_strand_id
1 'polypeptide(L)' 'MITAGNTNFGEHYCLAGPVISAKCRVPELYRFELLGTLRDIEHVNNGLTRFWEQASDNLTSTERKTA' A
#
# COMPACT_ATOMS: atom_id res chain seq x y z
N MET A 1 -2.81 0.77 2.24
CA MET A 1 -2.67 2.22 2.50
C MET A 1 -1.59 2.78 1.59
N ILE A 2 -1.84 3.89 0.89
CA ILE A 2 -0.84 4.63 0.11
C ILE A 2 -0.82 6.06 0.64
N THR A 3 0.35 6.62 0.91
CA THR A 3 0.48 7.91 1.62
C THR A 3 1.33 8.89 0.85
N ALA A 4 0.85 10.12 0.71
CA ALA A 4 1.61 11.26 0.21
C ALA A 4 2.25 12.04 1.37
N GLY A 5 3.44 12.59 1.17
CA GLY A 5 4.14 13.38 2.19
C GLY A 5 5.17 14.33 1.60
N ASN A 6 6.04 14.86 2.44
CA ASN A 6 7.18 15.65 2.02
C ASN A 6 8.41 15.23 2.86
N THR A 7 9.51 14.90 2.20
CA THR A 7 10.72 14.37 2.80
C THR A 7 11.42 15.37 3.71
N ASN A 8 11.15 16.67 3.55
CA ASN A 8 11.60 17.72 4.47
C ASN A 8 11.06 17.55 5.89
N PHE A 9 10.03 16.70 6.10
CA PHE A 9 9.54 16.33 7.42
C PHE A 9 10.37 15.23 8.11
N GLY A 10 11.44 14.74 7.49
CA GLY A 10 12.36 13.76 8.09
C GLY A 10 11.65 12.49 8.56
N GLU A 11 11.76 12.17 9.84
CA GLU A 11 11.13 11.00 10.46
C GLU A 11 9.60 11.01 10.38
N HIS A 12 8.99 12.17 10.15
CA HIS A 12 7.54 12.32 9.99
C HIS A 12 7.08 12.23 8.53
N TYR A 13 7.98 11.96 7.57
CA TYR A 13 7.60 11.70 6.19
C TYR A 13 6.56 10.57 6.10
N CYS A 14 5.38 10.88 5.58
CA CYS A 14 4.25 9.97 5.44
C CYS A 14 3.77 9.32 6.76
N LEU A 15 3.91 9.99 7.91
CA LEU A 15 3.52 9.45 9.23
C LEU A 15 2.08 8.92 9.30
N ALA A 16 1.16 9.48 8.52
CA ALA A 16 -0.22 9.02 8.46
C ALA A 16 -0.34 7.54 8.02
N GLY A 17 0.56 7.05 7.17
CA GLY A 17 0.58 5.68 6.67
C GLY A 17 0.68 4.66 7.80
N PRO A 18 1.78 4.64 8.58
CA PRO A 18 1.94 3.75 9.74
C PRO A 18 0.81 3.87 10.76
N VAL A 19 0.35 5.09 11.06
CA VAL A 19 -0.72 5.32 12.05
C VAL A 19 -2.03 4.67 11.60
N ILE A 20 -2.43 4.88 10.34
CA ILE A 20 -3.67 4.31 9.79
C ILE A 20 -3.53 2.79 9.61
N SER A 21 -2.40 2.33 9.06
CA SER A 21 -2.13 0.90 8.88
C SER A 21 -2.21 0.11 10.18
N ALA A 22 -1.64 0.64 11.27
CA ALA A 22 -1.72 0.02 12.58
C ALA A 22 -3.14 0.01 13.15
N LYS A 23 -3.87 1.15 13.07
CA LYS A 23 -5.23 1.27 13.61
C LYS A 23 -6.23 0.40 12.86
N CYS A 24 -6.15 0.38 11.54
CA CYS A 24 -7.11 -0.30 10.67
C CYS A 24 -6.68 -1.72 10.27
N ARG A 25 -5.49 -2.16 10.68
CA ARG A 25 -4.91 -3.47 10.33
C ARG A 25 -4.84 -3.71 8.82
N VAL A 26 -4.46 -2.67 8.08
CA VAL A 26 -4.28 -2.74 6.61
C VAL A 26 -2.80 -2.57 6.26
N PRO A 27 -2.29 -3.28 5.24
CA PRO A 27 -0.89 -3.15 4.85
C PRO A 27 -0.58 -1.75 4.31
N GLU A 28 0.62 -1.28 4.55
CA GLU A 28 1.19 -0.13 3.85
C GLU A 28 1.72 -0.60 2.50
N LEU A 29 1.27 0.04 1.42
CA LEU A 29 1.55 -0.39 0.05
C LEU A 29 2.59 0.49 -0.63
N TYR A 30 2.55 1.81 -0.41
CA TYR A 30 3.47 2.75 -1.04
C TYR A 30 3.50 4.12 -0.34
N ARG A 31 4.60 4.87 -0.51
CA ARG A 31 4.76 6.26 -0.05
C ARG A 31 5.32 7.11 -1.19
N PHE A 32 4.80 8.31 -1.39
CA PHE A 32 5.30 9.25 -2.40
C PHE A 32 5.33 10.70 -1.90
N GLU A 33 6.03 11.57 -2.61
CA GLU A 33 6.23 12.97 -2.23
C GLU A 33 5.35 13.94 -3.03
N LEU A 34 4.69 14.87 -2.32
CA LEU A 34 3.83 15.92 -2.87
C LEU A 34 2.74 15.38 -3.81
N LEU A 35 2.80 15.74 -5.09
CA LEU A 35 1.88 15.27 -6.13
C LEU A 35 2.29 13.91 -6.72
N GLY A 36 3.50 13.45 -6.41
CA GLY A 36 4.12 12.27 -7.01
C GLY A 36 4.79 12.56 -8.36
N THR A 37 5.50 11.55 -8.83
CA THR A 37 6.25 11.53 -10.09
C THR A 37 5.68 10.47 -11.03
N LEU A 38 6.12 10.45 -12.29
CA LEU A 38 5.78 9.35 -13.22
C LEU A 38 6.20 7.98 -12.67
N ARG A 39 7.33 7.94 -11.96
CA ARG A 39 7.79 6.73 -11.27
C ARG A 39 6.77 6.29 -10.22
N ASP A 40 6.24 7.19 -9.41
CA ASP A 40 5.25 6.85 -8.39
C ASP A 40 3.97 6.27 -9.02
N ILE A 41 3.55 6.80 -10.17
CA ILE A 41 2.42 6.25 -10.94
C ILE A 41 2.71 4.81 -11.36
N GLU A 42 3.88 4.55 -11.96
CA GLU A 42 4.28 3.21 -12.38
C GLU A 42 4.34 2.22 -11.21
N HIS A 43 4.92 2.63 -10.07
CA HIS A 43 5.01 1.80 -8.86
C HIS A 43 3.63 1.49 -8.28
N VAL A 44 2.75 2.49 -8.20
CA VAL A 44 1.37 2.29 -7.70
C VAL A 44 0.60 1.36 -8.63
N ASN A 45 0.63 1.58 -9.94
CA ASN A 45 -0.10 0.73 -10.90
C ASN A 45 0.38 -0.72 -10.84
N ASN A 46 1.70 -0.95 -10.91
CA ASN A 46 2.27 -2.30 -10.86
C ASN A 46 2.04 -2.97 -9.49
N GLY A 47 2.13 -2.21 -8.41
CA GLY A 47 1.90 -2.69 -7.05
C GLY A 47 0.45 -3.11 -6.83
N LEU A 48 -0.51 -2.32 -7.32
CA LEU A 48 -1.93 -2.63 -7.21
C LEU A 48 -2.29 -3.90 -7.99
N THR A 49 -1.78 -4.07 -9.22
CA THR A 49 -1.97 -5.32 -9.98
C THR A 49 -1.54 -6.55 -9.18
N ARG A 50 -0.31 -6.54 -8.66
CA ARG A 50 0.21 -7.65 -7.84
C ARG A 50 -0.58 -7.87 -6.56
N PHE A 51 -1.01 -6.79 -5.91
CA PHE A 51 -1.79 -6.87 -4.68
C PHE A 51 -3.11 -7.61 -4.91
N TRP A 52 -3.81 -7.31 -6.01
CA TRP A 52 -5.09 -7.95 -6.32
C TRP A 52 -4.95 -9.39 -6.80
N GLU A 53 -3.88 -9.71 -7.53
CA GLU A 53 -3.53 -11.09 -7.87
C GLU A 53 -3.35 -11.94 -6.61
N GLN A 54 -2.51 -11.48 -5.67
CA GLN A 54 -2.27 -12.15 -4.39
C GLN A 54 -3.53 -12.25 -3.53
N ALA A 55 -4.34 -11.18 -3.46
CA ALA A 55 -5.59 -11.19 -2.70
C ALA A 55 -6.58 -12.22 -3.25
N SER A 56 -6.67 -12.35 -4.57
CA SER A 56 -7.53 -13.34 -5.24
C SER A 56 -7.04 -14.76 -4.98
N ASP A 57 -5.73 -15.00 -5.08
CA ASP A 57 -5.12 -16.31 -4.78
C ASP A 57 -5.35 -16.74 -3.33
N ASN A 58 -5.24 -15.80 -2.39
CA ASN A 58 -5.49 -16.05 -0.96
C ASN A 58 -6.97 -16.39 -0.69
N LEU A 59 -7.90 -15.74 -1.38
CA LEU A 59 -9.33 -16.04 -1.26
C LEU A 59 -9.64 -17.46 -1.75
N THR A 60 -9.19 -17.81 -2.97
CA THR A 60 -9.42 -19.16 -3.53
C THR A 60 -8.75 -20.26 -2.71
N SER A 61 -7.62 -19.97 -2.09
CA SER A 61 -6.90 -20.90 -1.22
C SER A 61 -7.60 -21.09 0.12
N THR A 62 -8.29 -20.07 0.62
CA THR A 62 -9.09 -20.14 1.85
C THR A 62 -10.34 -20.98 1.63
N GLU A 63 -11.08 -20.73 0.54
CA GLU A 63 -12.29 -21.48 0.17
C GLU A 63 -12.00 -22.98 0.04
N ARG A 64 -10.90 -23.36 -0.62
CA ARG A 64 -10.45 -24.76 -0.77
C ARG A 64 -10.05 -25.45 0.53
N LYS A 65 -9.72 -24.71 1.59
CA LYS A 65 -9.35 -25.28 2.90
C LYS A 65 -10.54 -25.41 3.85
N THR A 66 -11.62 -24.67 3.61
CA THR A 66 -12.86 -24.72 4.40
C THR A 66 -13.93 -25.66 3.83
N ALA A 67 -13.77 -26.10 2.58
CA ALA A 67 -14.57 -27.16 1.95
C ALA A 67 -13.96 -28.55 2.24
#